data_AF-A0A1Y6F1E2-F1
#
_entry.id   AF-A0A1Y6F1E2-F1
#
_cell.length_a   1.000
_cell.length_b   1.000
_cell.length_c   1.000
_cell.angle_alpha   90.00
_cell.angle_beta   90.00
_cell.angle_gamma   90.00
#
_symmetry.space_group_name_H-M   'P 1'
#
loop_
_entity.id
_entity.type
_entity.pdbx_description
1 polymer ?
#
loop_
_entity_poly.entity_id
_entity_poly.type
_entity_poly.pdbx_seq_one_letter_code
_entity_poly.pdbx_strand_id
1 'polypeptide(L)'
;MSRDFDLTGETTCVIVDRLRRLADDLEKLDRGEVPTPAQLDAAPLLRHWVLDRRPSLCLRGTVYGHPTIEDGHQALTSEIFAIDPGRTWVRSLSRFYALGAPRLEGL
;
A
#
# COMPACT_ATOMS: atom_id res chain seq x y z
N MET A 1 -23.12 -0.35 -10.34
CA MET A 1 -22.75 0.63 -9.31
C MET A 1 -21.28 0.41 -8.99
N SER A 2 -20.38 1.09 -9.74
CA SER A 2 -18.94 0.93 -9.54
C SER A 2 -18.57 1.54 -8.19
N ARG A 3 -18.02 0.68 -7.34
CA ARG A 3 -17.54 1.00 -6.01
C ARG A 3 -16.04 1.27 -6.17
N ASP A 4 -15.73 2.39 -6.82
CA ASP A 4 -14.34 2.82 -7.01
C ASP A 4 -13.85 3.35 -5.66
N PHE A 5 -13.35 2.44 -4.84
CA PHE A 5 -12.84 2.69 -3.48
C PHE A 5 -11.36 3.06 -3.43
N ASP A 6 -10.71 3.07 -4.59
CA ASP A 6 -9.27 3.21 -4.69
C ASP A 6 -8.87 4.65 -5.01
N LEU A 7 -7.88 5.14 -4.27
CA LEU A 7 -7.30 6.47 -4.42
C LEU A 7 -6.30 6.53 -5.59
N THR A 8 -5.88 5.40 -6.15
CA THR A 8 -4.94 5.35 -7.28
C THR A 8 -5.63 5.44 -8.64
N GLY A 9 -6.97 5.36 -8.68
CA GLY A 9 -7.76 5.33 -9.92
C GLY A 9 -7.78 3.96 -10.61
N GLU A 10 -7.19 2.94 -9.99
CA GLU A 10 -7.27 1.55 -10.45
C GLU A 10 -8.50 0.85 -9.82
N THR A 11 -9.14 -0.05 -10.55
CA THR A 11 -10.25 -0.83 -9.97
C THR A 11 -9.70 -1.77 -8.88
N THR A 12 -10.41 -1.93 -7.77
CA THR A 12 -10.00 -2.81 -6.64
C THR A 12 -9.58 -4.21 -7.07
N CYS A 13 -10.21 -4.82 -8.09
CA CYS A 13 -9.83 -6.14 -8.58
C CYS A 13 -8.39 -6.18 -9.15
N VAL A 14 -7.96 -5.13 -9.87
CA VAL A 14 -6.60 -5.04 -10.44
C VAL A 14 -5.56 -5.00 -9.33
N ILE A 15 -5.81 -4.20 -8.28
CA ILE A 15 -4.94 -4.10 -7.11
C ILE A 15 -4.87 -5.45 -6.38
N VAL A 16 -6.01 -6.11 -6.16
CA VAL A 16 -6.06 -7.42 -5.51
C VAL A 16 -5.21 -8.45 -6.27
N ASP A 17 -5.38 -8.53 -7.60
CA ASP A 17 -4.64 -9.50 -8.42
C ASP A 17 -3.14 -9.18 -8.47
N ARG A 18 -2.76 -7.91 -8.41
CA ARG A 18 -1.36 -7.48 -8.35
C ARG A 18 -0.73 -7.82 -7.01
N LEU A 19 -1.40 -7.53 -5.90
CA LEU A 19 -0.90 -7.81 -4.55
C LEU A 19 -0.79 -9.31 -4.28
N ARG A 20 -1.72 -10.13 -4.79
CA ARG A 20 -1.63 -11.60 -4.72
C ARG A 20 -0.41 -12.13 -5.46
N ARG A 21 -0.24 -11.73 -6.72
CA ARG A 21 0.94 -12.13 -7.51
C ARG A 21 2.25 -11.73 -6.83
N LEU A 22 2.31 -10.52 -6.28
CA LEU A 22 3.47 -10.08 -5.51
C LEU A 22 3.72 -10.96 -4.28
N ALA A 23 2.68 -11.27 -3.50
CA ALA A 23 2.81 -12.13 -2.33
C ALA A 23 3.29 -13.54 -2.73
N ASP A 24 2.69 -14.14 -3.76
CA ASP A 24 3.07 -15.46 -4.26
C ASP A 24 4.54 -15.50 -4.72
N ASP A 25 5.01 -14.46 -5.41
CA ASP A 25 6.39 -14.38 -5.85
C ASP A 25 7.36 -14.17 -4.68
N LEU A 26 6.99 -13.36 -3.67
CA LEU A 26 7.78 -13.19 -2.45
C LEU A 26 7.86 -14.48 -1.62
N GLU A 27 6.78 -15.26 -1.53
CA GLU A 27 6.79 -16.56 -0.85
C GLU A 27 7.74 -17.56 -1.53
N LYS A 28 7.79 -17.59 -2.87
CA LYS A 28 8.76 -18.41 -3.61
C LYS A 28 10.19 -18.00 -3.30
N LEU A 29 10.47 -16.69 -3.31
CA LEU A 29 11.80 -16.15 -2.98
C LEU A 29 12.21 -16.49 -1.54
N ASP A 30 11.29 -16.42 -0.58
CA ASP A 30 11.52 -16.79 0.83
C ASP A 30 11.89 -18.28 0.97
N ARG A 31 11.31 -19.15 0.13
CA ARG A 31 11.69 -20.56 0.01
C ARG A 31 13.02 -20.81 -0.72
N GLY A 32 13.69 -19.75 -1.19
CA GLY A 32 14.94 -19.84 -1.94
C GLY A 32 14.77 -20.18 -3.43
N GLU A 33 13.53 -20.18 -3.94
CA GLU A 33 13.29 -20.27 -5.38
C GLU A 33 13.71 -18.94 -6.03
N VAL A 34 14.47 -18.99 -7.13
CA VAL A 34 14.87 -17.80 -7.88
C VAL A 34 14.16 -17.77 -9.25
N PRO A 35 14.03 -16.59 -9.89
CA PRO A 35 13.45 -16.51 -11.22
C PRO A 35 14.13 -17.46 -12.21
N THR A 36 13.33 -18.18 -12.99
CA THR A 36 13.83 -19.07 -14.04
C THR A 36 14.48 -18.26 -15.18
N PRO A 37 15.40 -18.87 -15.96
CA PRO A 37 15.96 -18.22 -17.15
C PRO A 37 14.88 -17.69 -18.10
N ALA A 38 13.80 -18.44 -18.32
CA ALA A 38 12.69 -18.01 -19.17
C ALA A 38 11.95 -16.77 -18.62
N GLN A 39 11.79 -16.66 -17.29
CA GLN A 39 11.21 -15.46 -16.66
C GLN A 39 12.13 -14.24 -16.83
N LEU A 40 13.44 -14.42 -16.73
CA LEU A 40 14.41 -13.34 -16.93
C LEU A 40 14.51 -12.91 -18.40
N ASP A 41 14.45 -13.85 -19.35
CA ASP A 41 14.44 -13.56 -20.78
C ASP A 41 13.19 -12.77 -21.20
N ALA A 42 12.05 -13.01 -20.55
CA ALA A 42 10.80 -12.27 -20.78
C ALA A 42 10.74 -10.94 -20.00
N ALA A 43 11.63 -10.70 -19.04
CA ALA A 43 11.61 -9.52 -18.19
C ALA A 43 12.25 -8.30 -18.88
N PRO A 44 11.82 -7.06 -18.55
CA PRO A 44 12.46 -5.86 -19.07
C PRO A 44 13.88 -5.71 -18.52
N LEU A 45 14.84 -5.40 -19.42
CA LEU A 45 16.22 -5.13 -19.05
C LEU A 45 16.39 -3.70 -18.49
N LEU A 46 16.71 -3.58 -17.20
CA LEU A 46 17.01 -2.31 -16.54
C LEU A 46 18.54 -2.10 -16.44
N ARG A 47 19.09 -1.17 -17.23
CA ARG A 47 20.53 -0.81 -17.20
C ARG A 47 20.77 0.47 -16.41
N HIS A 48 21.98 0.61 -15.85
CA HIS A 48 22.45 1.80 -15.12
C HIS A 48 21.53 2.20 -13.95
N TRP A 49 20.99 1.20 -13.25
CA TRP A 49 20.07 1.44 -12.15
C TRP A 49 20.80 2.02 -10.93
N VAL A 50 20.08 2.86 -10.20
CA VAL A 50 20.46 3.39 -8.88
C VAL A 50 19.27 3.22 -7.94
N LEU A 51 19.52 3.15 -6.63
CA LEU A 51 18.45 3.14 -5.64
C LEU A 51 17.87 4.55 -5.52
N ASP A 52 16.54 4.65 -5.57
CA ASP A 52 15.81 5.90 -5.38
C ASP A 52 14.52 5.64 -4.58
N ARG A 53 13.90 6.71 -4.06
CA ARG A 53 12.68 6.65 -3.25
C ARG A 53 11.55 7.40 -3.92
N ARG A 54 10.43 6.71 -4.16
CA ARG A 54 9.18 7.31 -4.64
C ARG A 54 8.21 7.54 -3.47
N PRO A 55 7.57 8.71 -3.37
CA PRO A 55 6.50 8.91 -2.39
C PRO A 55 5.27 8.05 -2.74
N SER A 56 4.65 7.46 -1.72
CA SER A 56 3.36 6.77 -1.83
C SER A 56 2.29 7.52 -1.04
N LEU A 57 1.02 7.34 -1.43
CA LEU A 57 -0.09 8.00 -0.77
C LEU A 57 -0.29 7.39 0.63
N CYS A 58 -0.19 8.20 1.66
CA CYS A 58 -0.30 7.80 3.07
C CYS A 58 -1.06 8.84 3.88
N LEU A 59 -1.54 8.46 5.07
CA LEU A 59 -2.12 9.39 6.03
C LEU A 59 -1.13 9.73 7.12
N ARG A 60 -1.18 10.98 7.58
CA ARG A 60 -0.52 11.45 8.79
C ARG A 60 -1.59 11.87 9.78
N GLY A 61 -1.45 11.49 11.04
CA GLY A 61 -2.37 11.91 12.10
C GLY A 61 -1.95 11.43 13.47
N THR A 62 -2.74 11.80 14.47
CA THR A 62 -2.60 11.28 15.84
C THR A 62 -3.28 9.92 15.91
N VAL A 63 -2.57 8.88 16.38
CA VAL A 63 -3.09 7.51 16.44
C VAL A 63 -3.52 7.13 17.86
N TYR A 64 -4.50 6.24 17.94
CA TYR A 64 -4.99 5.61 19.16
C TYR A 64 -5.24 4.12 18.90
N GLY A 65 -4.99 3.27 19.90
CA GLY A 65 -5.19 1.82 19.83
C GLY A 65 -4.20 1.10 18.91
N HIS A 66 -3.05 1.69 18.58
CA HIS A 66 -2.05 1.04 17.74
C HIS A 66 -1.27 0.00 18.55
N PRO A 67 -1.00 -1.22 18.03
CA PRO A 67 -0.37 -2.28 18.81
C PRO A 67 1.06 -1.97 19.28
N THR A 68 1.73 -1.01 18.63
CA THR A 68 3.14 -0.68 18.91
C THR A 68 3.42 0.83 18.98
N ILE A 69 2.40 1.69 18.90
CA ILE A 69 2.58 3.15 18.99
C ILE A 69 1.67 3.62 20.11
N GLU A 70 2.23 4.37 21.06
CA GLU A 70 1.47 4.90 22.19
C GLU A 70 0.39 5.87 21.72
N ASP A 71 -0.73 5.86 22.43
CA ASP A 71 -1.88 6.72 22.14
C ASP A 71 -1.51 8.20 22.21
N GLY A 72 -2.03 8.99 21.28
CA GLY A 72 -1.76 10.43 21.21
C GLY A 72 -0.48 10.78 20.45
N HIS A 73 0.29 9.80 19.96
CA HIS A 73 1.48 10.06 19.15
C HIS A 73 1.14 10.27 17.67
N GLN A 74 2.01 11.02 16.98
CA GLN A 74 1.93 11.16 15.53
C GLN A 74 2.34 9.85 14.85
N ALA A 75 1.54 9.43 13.87
CA ALA A 75 1.83 8.31 13.00
C ALA A 75 1.80 8.74 11.53
N LEU A 76 2.65 8.09 10.73
CA LEU A 76 2.55 8.06 9.28
C LEU A 76 2.18 6.64 8.89
N THR A 77 1.09 6.46 8.15
CA THR A 77 0.69 5.13 7.68
C THR A 77 1.62 4.65 6.57
N SER A 78 1.61 3.34 6.32
CA SER A 78 2.05 2.82 5.03
C SER A 78 1.09 3.26 3.91
N GLU A 79 1.44 2.89 2.67
CA GLU A 79 0.65 3.19 1.47
C GLU A 79 -0.82 2.78 1.62
N ILE A 80 -1.73 3.62 1.12
CA ILE A 80 -3.18 3.41 1.14
C ILE A 80 -3.62 2.69 -0.13
N PHE A 81 -4.52 1.72 0.02
CA PHE A 81 -5.10 0.94 -1.08
C PHE A 81 -6.62 1.07 -1.18
N ALA A 82 -7.29 1.57 -0.14
CA ALA A 82 -8.71 1.86 -0.20
C ALA A 82 -9.09 2.88 0.88
N ILE A 83 -10.05 3.75 0.56
CA ILE A 83 -10.67 4.64 1.53
C ILE A 83 -12.18 4.61 1.36
N ASP A 84 -12.89 4.69 2.48
CA ASP A 84 -14.33 4.89 2.47
C ASP A 84 -14.69 6.26 1.86
N PRO A 85 -15.70 6.36 0.97
CA PRO A 85 -16.17 7.66 0.47
C PRO A 85 -16.62 8.61 1.58
N GLY A 86 -17.19 8.07 2.66
CA GLY A 86 -17.55 8.81 3.87
C GLY A 86 -16.35 9.15 4.76
N ARG A 87 -15.13 8.75 4.37
CA ARG A 87 -13.87 8.93 5.10
C ARG A 87 -13.94 8.43 6.54
N THR A 88 -14.64 7.32 6.76
CA THR A 88 -14.78 6.68 8.08
C THR A 88 -13.70 5.64 8.36
N TRP A 89 -13.09 5.09 7.32
CA TRP A 89 -11.98 4.15 7.43
C TRP A 89 -11.05 4.21 6.22
N VAL A 90 -9.84 3.70 6.40
CA VAL A 90 -8.85 3.49 5.34
C VAL A 90 -8.18 2.14 5.50
N ARG A 91 -7.88 1.48 4.37
CA ARG A 91 -7.01 0.30 4.30
C ARG A 91 -5.62 0.74 3.83
N SER A 92 -4.64 0.71 4.73
CA SER A 92 -3.21 0.82 4.38
C SER A 92 -2.62 -0.55 4.00
N LEU A 93 -1.35 -0.63 3.59
CA LEU A 93 -0.65 -1.90 3.40
C LEU A 93 -0.73 -2.77 4.67
N SER A 94 -0.57 -2.13 5.84
CA SER A 94 -0.31 -2.86 7.08
C SER A 94 -1.57 -3.07 7.92
N ARG A 95 -2.49 -2.11 7.96
CA ARG A 95 -3.72 -2.22 8.78
C ARG A 95 -4.90 -1.37 8.29
N PHE A 96 -6.08 -1.67 8.82
CA PHE A 96 -7.22 -0.75 8.76
C PHE A 96 -7.05 0.33 9.83
N TYR A 97 -7.44 1.55 9.51
CA TYR A 97 -7.61 2.62 10.48
C TYR A 97 -9.05 3.11 10.41
N ALA A 98 -9.72 3.20 11.56
CA ALA A 98 -10.91 4.04 11.69
C ALA A 98 -10.46 5.50 11.69
N LEU A 99 -11.15 6.34 10.93
CA LEU A 99 -10.79 7.74 10.75
C LEU A 99 -11.69 8.61 11.64
N GLY A 100 -11.04 9.48 12.42
CA GLY A 100 -11.69 10.60 13.09
C GLY A 100 -11.88 11.79 12.13
N ALA A 101 -12.25 12.94 12.68
CA ALA A 101 -12.34 14.16 11.90
C ALA A 101 -10.99 14.47 11.24
N PRO A 102 -10.95 14.76 9.92
CA PRO A 102 -9.73 15.19 9.27
C PRO A 102 -9.27 16.50 9.92
N ARG A 103 -7.96 16.69 10.03
CA ARG A 103 -7.43 18.00 10.37
C ARG A 103 -7.77 18.93 9.21
N LEU A 104 -8.56 19.97 9.47
CA LEU A 104 -8.69 21.09 8.54
C LEU A 104 -7.35 21.83 8.52
N GLU A 105 -6.43 21.42 7.66
CA GLU A 105 -5.35 22.30 7.25
C GLU A 105 -5.85 23.07 6.03
N GLY A 106 -5.76 24.41 6.11
CA GLY A 106 -6.14 25.31 5.03
C GLY A 106 -5.37 24.93 3.77
N LEU A 107 -6.12 24.66 2.70
CA LEU A 107 -5.61 24.57 1.34
C LEU A 107 -4.93 25.88 0.93
#